data_AF-A0A7Z0WPD4-F1
#
_entry.id   AF-A0A7Z0WPD4-F1
#
_cell.length_a   1.000
_cell.length_b   1.000
_cell.length_c   1.000
_cell.angle_alpha   90.00
_cell.angle_beta   90.00
_cell.angle_gamma   90.00
#
_symmetry.space_group_name_H-M   'P 1'
#
loop_
_entity.id
_entity.type
_entity.pdbx_description
1 polymer ?
#
loop_
_entity_poly.entity_id
_entity_poly.type
_entity_poly.pdbx_seq_one_letter_code
_entity_poly.pdbx_strand_id
1 'polypeptide(L)'
;MGFRSPVRVELPDHGAADFVAAAEAYALRLRQVYDLRATWHRRLYRLSGILVIIAGAGLPLLVSVDYQAKDIVIAITGVLVAAITSLRAFYRWDQSWILLRKTEMAITSALWAWRCREPGTDHEAVVELMKRVHEIREFEAESFFKDLAFPVQRGEATPQR
;
A
#
# COMPACT_ATOMS: atom_id res chain seq x y z
N MET A 1 -9.34 16.34 -12.30
CA MET A 1 -8.65 16.17 -11.01
C MET A 1 -7.25 15.63 -11.31
N GLY A 2 -6.23 16.48 -11.18
CA GLY A 2 -4.84 16.08 -11.46
C GLY A 2 -4.29 15.21 -10.35
N PHE A 3 -3.84 14.00 -10.69
CA PHE A 3 -3.08 13.15 -9.78
C PHE A 3 -1.78 13.88 -9.42
N ARG A 4 -1.77 14.55 -8.28
CA ARG A 4 -0.55 15.09 -7.68
C ARG A 4 0.13 13.94 -6.96
N SER A 5 1.22 13.42 -7.52
CA SER A 5 2.12 12.54 -6.78
C SER A 5 2.48 13.26 -5.47
N PRO A 6 2.22 12.65 -4.28
CA PRO A 6 2.51 13.29 -3.00
C PRO A 6 4.01 13.55 -2.79
N VAL A 7 4.85 13.05 -3.69
CA VAL A 7 6.28 13.30 -3.70
C VAL A 7 6.67 13.78 -5.09
N ARG A 8 6.97 15.07 -5.24
CA ARG A 8 7.84 15.55 -6.32
C ARG A 8 9.22 15.03 -5.97
N VAL A 9 9.54 13.83 -6.42
CA VAL A 9 10.92 13.41 -6.40
C VAL A 9 11.56 14.08 -7.60
N GLU A 10 12.03 15.31 -7.38
CA GLU A 10 12.89 15.97 -8.36
C GLU A 10 14.08 15.06 -8.59
N LEU A 11 14.31 14.72 -9.86
CA LEU A 11 15.50 14.01 -10.26
C LEU A 11 16.69 14.89 -9.84
N PRO A 12 17.65 14.34 -9.09
CA PRO A 12 18.76 15.13 -8.60
C PRO A 12 19.52 15.83 -9.73
N ASP A 13 19.79 17.12 -9.56
CA ASP A 13 20.39 18.00 -10.56
C ASP A 13 21.83 17.57 -10.89
N HIS A 14 22.19 17.54 -12.17
CA HIS A 14 23.34 16.78 -12.65
C HIS A 14 24.64 17.60 -12.60
N GLY A 15 25.19 17.80 -11.41
CA GLY A 15 26.63 17.99 -11.24
C GLY A 15 27.28 16.62 -11.04
N ALA A 16 28.12 16.15 -11.97
CA ALA A 16 28.70 14.79 -11.96
C ALA A 16 29.42 14.38 -10.66
N ALA A 17 29.80 15.34 -9.81
CA ALA A 17 30.39 15.11 -8.49
C ALA A 17 29.38 14.65 -7.42
N ASP A 18 28.07 14.79 -7.65
CA ASP A 18 27.05 14.57 -6.62
C ASP A 18 26.01 13.50 -6.99
N PHE A 19 26.14 12.84 -8.15
CA PHE A 19 25.17 11.84 -8.65
C PHE A 19 25.00 10.64 -7.70
N VAL A 20 26.09 10.22 -7.05
CA VAL A 20 26.10 9.09 -6.11
C VAL A 20 25.30 9.42 -4.85
N ALA A 21 25.58 10.59 -4.25
CA ALA A 21 24.87 11.07 -3.07
C ALA A 21 23.39 11.35 -3.38
N ALA A 22 23.12 11.90 -4.55
CA ALA A 22 21.80 12.11 -5.11
C ALA A 22 20.98 10.81 -5.23
N ALA A 23 21.56 9.76 -5.82
CA ALA A 23 20.90 8.47 -5.99
C ALA A 23 20.67 7.75 -4.65
N GLU A 24 21.63 7.84 -3.72
CA GLU A 24 21.45 7.33 -2.36
C GLU A 24 20.33 8.06 -1.62
N ALA A 25 20.31 9.40 -1.67
CA ALA A 25 19.27 10.21 -1.07
C ALA A 25 17.89 9.88 -1.65
N TYR A 26 17.81 9.65 -2.96
CA TYR A 26 16.60 9.18 -3.64
C TYR A 26 16.13 7.83 -3.08
N ALA A 27 17.02 6.83 -3.02
CA ALA A 27 16.69 5.50 -2.52
C ALA A 27 16.23 5.51 -1.05
N LEU A 28 16.89 6.30 -0.20
CA LEU A 28 16.52 6.47 1.21
C LEU A 28 15.17 7.16 1.39
N ARG A 29 14.90 8.23 0.64
CA ARG A 29 13.58 8.91 0.68
C ARG A 29 12.47 7.99 0.19
N LEU A 30 12.74 7.24 -0.87
CA LEU A 30 11.78 6.26 -1.39
C LEU A 30 11.43 5.23 -0.31
N ARG A 31 12.43 4.64 0.34
CA ARG A 31 12.23 3.71 1.46
C ARG A 31 11.36 4.31 2.58
N GLN A 32 11.62 5.54 3.00
CA GLN A 32 10.84 6.20 4.06
C GLN A 32 9.36 6.38 3.69
N VAL A 33 9.07 6.71 2.43
CA VAL A 33 7.69 6.83 1.93
C VAL A 33 6.98 5.48 1.99
N TYR A 34 7.67 4.39 1.61
CA TYR A 34 7.11 3.05 1.72
C TYR A 34 6.89 2.63 3.19
N ASP A 35 7.82 2.92 4.10
CA ASP A 35 7.68 2.65 5.53
C ASP A 35 6.46 3.36 6.16
N LEU A 36 6.29 4.65 5.86
CA LEU A 36 5.15 5.46 6.31
C LEU A 36 3.83 4.91 5.77
N ARG A 37 3.79 4.59 4.47
CA ARG A 37 2.61 4.05 3.81
C ARG A 37 2.25 2.66 4.33
N ALA A 38 3.24 1.79 4.54
CA ALA A 38 3.05 0.46 5.12
C ALA A 38 2.46 0.54 6.55
N THR A 39 2.94 1.49 7.36
CA THR A 39 2.44 1.71 8.73
C THR A 39 0.99 2.21 8.73
N TRP A 40 0.64 3.13 7.83
CA TRP A 40 -0.73 3.64 7.68
C TRP A 40 -1.73 2.54 7.30
N HIS A 41 -1.36 1.66 6.35
CA HIS A 41 -2.23 0.55 5.94
C HIS A 41 -2.46 -0.46 7.09
N ARG A 42 -1.44 -0.77 7.90
CA ARG A 42 -1.59 -1.62 9.09
C ARG A 42 -2.50 -1.00 10.15
N ARG A 43 -2.41 0.32 10.36
CA ARG A 43 -3.30 1.05 11.29
C ARG A 43 -4.74 1.06 10.81
N LEU A 44 -5.00 1.31 9.53
CA LEU A 44 -6.36 1.30 8.96
C LEU A 44 -7.00 -0.09 9.04
N TYR A 45 -6.25 -1.16 8.78
CA TYR A 45 -6.74 -2.53 8.95
C TYR A 45 -7.13 -2.81 10.42
N ARG A 46 -6.27 -2.47 11.38
CA ARG A 46 -6.59 -2.66 12.80
C ARG A 46 -7.77 -1.80 13.25
N LEU A 47 -7.81 -0.53 12.84
CA LEU A 47 -8.89 0.39 13.22
C LEU A 47 -10.25 -0.04 12.65
N SER A 48 -10.31 -0.49 11.40
CA SER A 48 -11.55 -1.00 10.81
C SER A 48 -12.07 -2.26 11.50
N GLY A 49 -11.18 -3.21 11.81
CA GLY A 49 -11.54 -4.40 12.58
C GLY A 49 -12.06 -4.06 13.98
N ILE A 50 -11.36 -3.17 14.70
CA ILE A 50 -11.78 -2.69 16.02
C ILE A 50 -13.14 -1.99 15.94
N LEU A 51 -13.37 -1.13 14.94
CA LEU A 51 -14.64 -0.43 14.76
C LEU A 51 -15.80 -1.40 14.50
N VAL A 52 -15.60 -2.44 13.69
CA VAL A 52 -16.64 -3.46 13.45
C VAL A 52 -16.95 -4.22 14.74
N ILE A 53 -15.94 -4.58 15.53
CA ILE A 53 -16.15 -5.28 16.81
C ILE A 53 -16.89 -4.38 17.80
N ILE A 54 -16.48 -3.10 17.94
CA ILE A 54 -17.14 -2.15 18.82
C ILE A 54 -18.58 -1.91 18.38
N ALA A 55 -18.83 -1.72 17.07
CA ALA A 55 -20.17 -1.52 16.55
C ALA A 55 -21.05 -2.77 16.76
N GLY A 56 -20.54 -3.96 16.45
CA GLY A 56 -21.24 -5.23 16.63
C GLY A 56 -21.54 -5.54 18.10
N ALA A 57 -20.57 -5.34 19.00
CA ALA A 57 -20.73 -5.56 20.43
C ALA A 57 -21.54 -4.43 21.12
N GLY A 58 -21.59 -3.24 20.54
CA GLY A 58 -22.37 -2.10 21.03
C GLY A 58 -23.85 -2.17 20.65
N LEU A 59 -24.21 -2.92 19.60
CA LEU A 59 -25.60 -3.08 19.16
C LEU A 59 -26.54 -3.60 20.27
N PRO A 60 -26.20 -4.67 21.04
CA PRO A 60 -27.02 -5.11 22.16
C PRO A 60 -27.26 -4.03 23.22
N LEU A 61 -26.24 -3.22 23.51
CA LEU A 61 -26.34 -2.11 24.47
C LEU A 61 -27.26 -1.00 23.94
N LEU A 62 -27.13 -0.66 22.65
CA LEU A 62 -27.99 0.32 21.98
C LEU A 62 -29.46 -0.13 21.89
N VAL A 63 -29.70 -1.44 21.78
CA VAL A 63 -31.05 -2.02 21.76
C VAL A 63 -31.67 -2.07 23.17
N SER A 64 -30.86 -2.22 24.22
CA SER A 64 -31.34 -2.34 25.60
C SER A 64 -31.78 -1.01 26.24
N VAL A 65 -31.30 0.13 25.74
CA VAL A 65 -31.66 1.46 26.27
C VAL A 65 -32.87 2.00 25.50
N ASP A 66 -33.81 2.62 26.19
CA ASP A 66 -34.98 3.24 25.59
C ASP A 66 -34.78 4.75 25.49
N TYR A 67 -34.77 5.29 24.27
CA TYR A 67 -34.52 6.70 24.00
C TYR A 67 -35.16 7.13 22.67
N GLN A 68 -35.48 8.42 22.56
CA GLN A 68 -36.31 8.98 21.47
C GLN A 68 -35.75 8.79 20.05
N ALA A 69 -34.44 8.60 19.90
CA ALA A 69 -33.75 8.48 18.61
C ALA A 69 -33.22 7.06 18.31
N LYS A 70 -33.73 6.03 19.01
CA LYS A 70 -33.23 4.66 18.96
C LYS A 70 -33.17 4.06 17.56
N ASP A 71 -34.25 4.16 16.80
CA ASP A 71 -34.33 3.59 15.46
C ASP A 71 -33.31 4.22 14.51
N ILE A 72 -33.07 5.53 14.64
CA ILE A 72 -32.09 6.28 13.84
C ILE A 72 -30.67 5.80 14.17
N VAL A 73 -30.33 5.67 15.45
CA VAL A 73 -29.00 5.25 15.89
C VAL A 73 -28.70 3.80 15.46
N ILE A 74 -29.69 2.90 15.56
CA ILE A 74 -29.56 1.52 15.10
C ILE A 74 -29.36 1.47 13.58
N ALA A 75 -30.13 2.23 12.81
CA ALA A 75 -29.98 2.31 11.36
C ALA A 75 -28.59 2.84 10.96
N ILE A 76 -28.13 3.93 11.58
CA ILE A 76 -26.78 4.48 11.35
C ILE A 76 -25.71 3.45 11.68
N THR A 77 -25.85 2.73 12.78
CA THR A 77 -24.89 1.69 13.20
C THR A 77 -24.85 0.54 12.18
N GLY A 78 -26.01 0.09 11.70
CA GLY A 78 -26.09 -0.92 10.64
C GLY A 78 -25.43 -0.46 9.34
N VAL A 79 -25.70 0.77 8.90
CA VAL A 79 -25.06 1.36 7.71
C VAL A 79 -23.56 1.49 7.89
N LEU A 80 -23.08 1.90 9.07
CA LEU A 80 -21.65 1.99 9.38
C LEU A 80 -20.99 0.60 9.30
N VAL A 81 -21.60 -0.42 9.91
CA VAL A 81 -21.08 -1.79 9.85
C VAL A 81 -21.02 -2.29 8.41
N ALA A 82 -22.08 -2.09 7.63
CA ALA A 82 -22.13 -2.48 6.22
C ALA A 82 -21.06 -1.72 5.41
N ALA A 83 -20.96 -0.40 5.55
CA ALA A 83 -19.99 0.43 4.86
C ALA A 83 -18.54 0.02 5.19
N ILE A 84 -18.23 -0.20 6.47
CA ILE A 84 -16.88 -0.65 6.89
C ILE A 84 -16.59 -2.06 6.37
N THR A 85 -17.58 -2.95 6.37
CA THR A 85 -17.45 -4.32 5.87
C THR A 85 -17.21 -4.33 4.35
N SER A 86 -17.99 -3.57 3.59
CA SER A 86 -17.81 -3.41 2.15
C SER A 86 -16.48 -2.74 1.82
N LEU A 87 -16.08 -1.71 2.57
CA LEU A 87 -14.79 -1.05 2.39
C LEU A 87 -13.62 -2.01 2.68
N ARG A 88 -13.75 -2.86 3.71
CA ARG A 88 -12.76 -3.90 4.04
C ARG A 88 -12.67 -4.95 2.94
N ALA A 89 -13.80 -5.37 2.38
CA ALA A 89 -13.85 -6.34 1.30
C ALA A 89 -13.27 -5.77 0.00
N PHE A 90 -13.63 -4.53 -0.33
CA PHE A 90 -13.23 -3.89 -1.59
C PHE A 90 -11.76 -3.51 -1.61
N TYR A 91 -11.22 -2.96 -0.51
CA TYR A 91 -9.87 -2.42 -0.55
C TYR A 91 -8.77 -3.48 -0.41
N ARG A 92 -9.10 -4.77 -0.19
CA ARG A 92 -8.13 -5.88 0.03
C ARG A 92 -6.87 -5.40 0.77
N TRP A 93 -7.05 -4.62 1.87
CA TRP A 93 -5.96 -3.87 2.51
C TRP A 93 -4.76 -4.74 2.90
N ASP A 94 -5.01 -6.02 3.15
CA ASP A 94 -4.01 -7.04 3.45
C ASP A 94 -3.03 -7.27 2.29
N GLN A 95 -3.55 -7.43 1.06
CA GLN A 95 -2.73 -7.63 -0.14
C GLN A 95 -1.89 -6.40 -0.46
N SER A 96 -2.47 -5.20 -0.33
CA SER A 96 -1.74 -3.94 -0.50
C SER A 96 -0.60 -3.82 0.52
N TRP A 97 -0.82 -4.14 1.79
CA TRP A 97 0.24 -4.09 2.80
C TRP A 97 1.37 -5.09 2.54
N ILE A 98 1.02 -6.34 2.17
CA ILE A 98 2.02 -7.37 1.85
C ILE A 98 2.89 -6.94 0.66
N LEU A 99 2.27 -6.40 -0.40
CA LEU A 99 2.99 -5.92 -1.58
C LEU A 99 3.95 -4.79 -1.19
N LEU A 100 3.47 -3.76 -0.49
CA LEU A 100 4.31 -2.63 -0.07
C LEU A 100 5.47 -3.06 0.83
N ARG A 101 5.25 -4.01 1.75
CA ARG A 101 6.32 -4.49 2.65
C ARG A 101 7.37 -5.31 1.90
N LYS A 102 6.96 -6.11 0.91
CA LYS A 102 7.89 -6.82 0.02
C LYS A 102 8.74 -5.85 -0.79
N THR A 103 8.12 -4.79 -1.33
CA THR A 103 8.82 -3.73 -2.08
C THR A 103 9.85 -3.01 -1.20
N GLU A 104 9.47 -2.64 0.03
CA GLU A 104 10.38 -1.99 0.98
C GLU A 104 11.58 -2.89 1.35
N MET A 105 11.34 -4.18 1.60
CA MET A 105 12.40 -5.16 1.85
C MET A 105 13.33 -5.31 0.63
N ALA A 106 12.79 -5.29 -0.58
CA ALA A 106 13.56 -5.38 -1.81
C ALA A 106 14.41 -4.12 -2.07
N ILE A 107 13.88 -2.92 -1.80
CA ILE A 107 14.66 -1.67 -1.89
C ILE A 107 15.77 -1.68 -0.84
N THR A 108 15.47 -2.13 0.37
CA THR A 108 16.45 -2.21 1.45
C THR A 108 17.57 -3.19 1.11
N SER A 109 17.26 -4.36 0.57
CA SER A 109 18.28 -5.33 0.16
C SER A 109 19.15 -4.81 -1.00
N ALA A 110 18.56 -4.11 -1.97
CA ALA A 110 19.31 -3.46 -3.05
C ALA A 110 20.27 -2.39 -2.52
N LEU A 111 19.83 -1.58 -1.55
CA LEU A 111 20.68 -0.57 -0.91
C LEU A 111 21.84 -1.19 -0.13
N TRP A 112 21.59 -2.29 0.61
CA TRP A 112 22.64 -3.02 1.31
C TRP A 112 23.64 -3.66 0.33
N ALA A 113 23.16 -4.23 -0.77
CA ALA A 113 24.03 -4.82 -1.80
C ALA A 113 24.97 -3.76 -2.40
N TRP A 114 24.48 -2.54 -2.61
CA TRP A 114 25.31 -1.41 -3.05
C TRP A 114 26.30 -0.97 -1.97
N ARG A 115 25.85 -0.78 -0.72
CA ARG A 115 26.71 -0.31 0.40
C ARG A 115 27.81 -1.29 0.81
N CYS A 116 27.62 -2.59 0.59
CA CYS A 116 28.63 -3.61 0.88
C CYS A 116 29.68 -3.76 -0.22
N ARG A 117 29.58 -3.01 -1.33
CA ARG A 117 30.56 -3.05 -2.42
C ARG A 117 31.82 -2.27 -2.05
N GLU A 118 32.96 -2.63 -2.64
CA GLU A 118 34.23 -1.94 -2.37
C GLU A 118 34.18 -0.46 -2.81
N PRO A 119 34.74 0.46 -2.01
CA PRO A 119 34.76 1.89 -2.34
C PRO A 119 35.60 2.12 -3.60
N GLY A 120 35.00 2.72 -4.64
CA GLY A 120 35.68 3.01 -5.91
C GLY A 120 34.92 2.62 -7.19
N THR A 121 33.81 1.89 -7.08
CA THR A 121 32.90 1.58 -8.22
C THR A 121 31.68 2.50 -8.25
N ASP A 122 31.86 3.76 -7.88
CA ASP A 122 30.76 4.66 -7.49
C ASP A 122 29.72 4.89 -8.60
N HIS A 123 30.12 5.08 -9.86
CA HIS A 123 29.15 5.39 -10.92
C HIS A 123 28.38 4.15 -11.41
N GLU A 124 29.08 3.08 -11.82
CA GLU A 124 28.42 1.86 -12.31
C GLU A 124 27.59 1.18 -11.23
N ALA A 125 28.07 1.15 -9.98
CA ALA A 125 27.33 0.54 -8.88
C ALA A 125 26.05 1.33 -8.54
N VAL A 126 26.08 2.65 -8.66
CA VAL A 126 24.88 3.49 -8.49
C VAL A 126 23.90 3.31 -9.65
N VAL A 127 24.39 3.20 -10.89
CA VAL A 127 23.52 2.89 -12.05
C VAL A 127 22.85 1.54 -11.87
N GLU A 128 23.58 0.52 -11.39
CA GLU A 128 23.02 -0.79 -11.08
C GLU A 128 21.97 -0.74 -9.96
N LEU A 129 22.23 0.02 -8.88
CA LEU A 129 21.26 0.26 -7.81
C LEU A 129 19.98 0.90 -8.37
N MET A 130 20.10 1.94 -9.18
CA MET A 130 18.95 2.66 -9.74
C MET A 130 18.15 1.78 -10.70
N LYS A 131 18.82 0.95 -11.52
CA LYS A 131 18.17 -0.05 -12.37
C LYS A 131 17.36 -1.03 -11.53
N ARG A 132 17.94 -1.53 -10.43
CA ARG A 132 17.27 -2.47 -9.53
C ARG A 132 16.07 -1.86 -8.82
N VAL A 133 16.18 -0.59 -8.40
CA VAL A 133 15.05 0.18 -7.85
C VAL A 133 13.94 0.36 -8.90
N HIS A 134 14.29 0.60 -10.17
CA HIS A 134 13.33 0.71 -11.26
C HIS A 134 12.57 -0.61 -11.48
N GLU A 135 13.29 -1.72 -11.60
CA GLU A 135 12.71 -3.07 -11.76
C GLU A 135 11.74 -3.42 -10.62
N ILE A 136 12.11 -3.08 -9.37
CA ILE A 136 11.23 -3.28 -8.21
C ILE A 136 9.91 -2.49 -8.34
N ARG A 137 9.98 -1.26 -8.86
CA ARG A 137 8.80 -0.41 -9.05
C ARG A 137 7.93 -0.87 -10.22
N GLU A 138 8.54 -1.36 -11.29
CA GLU A 138 7.82 -1.94 -12.43
C GLU A 138 7.05 -3.19 -11.99
N PHE A 139 7.70 -4.08 -11.22
CA PHE A 139 7.06 -5.24 -10.62
C PHE A 139 5.91 -4.88 -9.68
N GLU A 140 6.06 -3.83 -8.85
CA GLU A 140 4.99 -3.33 -8.00
C GLU A 140 3.80 -2.84 -8.82
N ALA A 141 4.05 -2.04 -9.86
CA ALA A 141 3.00 -1.52 -10.74
C ALA A 141 2.23 -2.67 -11.42
N GLU A 142 2.95 -3.63 -12.01
CA GLU A 142 2.32 -4.81 -12.61
C GLU A 142 1.48 -5.61 -11.60
N SER A 143 2.02 -5.84 -10.40
CA SER A 143 1.32 -6.59 -9.35
C SER A 143 0.05 -5.87 -8.91
N PHE A 144 0.12 -4.55 -8.73
CA PHE A 144 -1.02 -3.73 -8.39
C PHE A 144 -2.12 -3.78 -9.48
N PHE A 145 -1.75 -3.70 -10.76
CA PHE A 145 -2.71 -3.79 -11.85
C PHE A 145 -3.28 -5.19 -12.04
N LYS A 146 -2.48 -6.25 -11.83
CA LYS A 146 -2.96 -7.65 -11.82
C LYS A 146 -3.99 -7.88 -10.72
N ASP A 147 -3.79 -7.32 -9.54
CA ASP A 147 -4.76 -7.39 -8.43
C ASP A 147 -6.04 -6.57 -8.67
N LEU A 148 -6.00 -5.58 -9.56
CA LEU A 148 -7.16 -4.80 -9.99
C LEU A 148 -7.91 -5.42 -11.18
N ALA A 149 -7.27 -6.31 -11.94
CA ALA A 149 -7.91 -6.99 -13.06
C ALA A 149 -9.05 -7.86 -12.52
N PHE A 150 -10.29 -7.56 -12.92
CA PHE A 150 -11.46 -8.33 -12.54
C PHE A 150 -11.24 -9.81 -12.92
N PRO A 151 -11.66 -10.77 -12.07
CA PRO A 151 -11.59 -12.17 -12.45
C PRO A 151 -12.39 -12.35 -13.73
N VAL A 152 -11.70 -12.69 -14.82
CA VAL A 152 -12.35 -13.10 -16.06
C VAL A 152 -13.21 -14.29 -15.68
N GLN A 153 -14.54 -14.12 -15.69
CA GLN A 153 -15.46 -15.24 -15.59
C GLN A 153 -15.12 -16.16 -16.75
N ARG A 154 -14.40 -17.24 -16.44
CA ARG A 154 -14.17 -18.35 -17.36
C ARG A 154 -15.53 -19.04 -17.44
N GLY A 155 -16.41 -18.50 -18.29
CA GLY A 155 -17.69 -19.09 -18.59
C GLY A 155 -17.45 -20.53 -19.04
N GLU A 156 -17.97 -21.46 -18.26
CA GLU A 156 -18.11 -22.85 -18.66
C GLU A 156 -19.00 -22.88 -19.90
N ALA A 157 -18.37 -22.86 -21.08
CA ALA A 157 -19.02 -23.25 -22.30
C ALA A 157 -19.19 -24.78 -22.24
N THR A 158 -20.23 -25.22 -21.52
CA THR A 158 -20.71 -26.60 -21.60
C THR A 158 -21.23 -26.82 -23.02
N PRO A 159 -20.61 -27.67 -23.85
CA PRO A 159 -21.16 -27.99 -25.15
C PRO A 159 -22.36 -28.91 -24.92
N GLN A 160 -23.58 -28.40 -25.14
CA GLN A 160 -24.74 -29.28 -25.27
C GLN A 160 -24.60 -30.05 -26.58
N ARG A 161 -24.54 -31.38 -26.45
CA ARG A 161 -24.78 -32.34 -27.54
C ARG A 161 -26.11 -33.00 -27.29
#